data_AF-A0A419EJY0-F1
#
_entry.id   AF-A0A419EJY0-F1
#
_cell.length_a   1.000
_cell.length_b   1.000
_cell.length_c   1.000
_cell.angle_alpha   90.00
_cell.angle_beta   90.00
_cell.angle_gamma   90.00
#
_symmetry.space_group_name_H-M   'P 1'
#
loop_
_entity.id
_entity.type
_entity.pdbx_description
1 polymer ?
#
loop_
_entity_poly.entity_id
_entity_poly.type
_entity_poly.pdbx_seq_one_letter_code
_entity_poly.pdbx_strand_id
1 'polypeptide(L)'
;MQKIIVFLFLSTYCIAQSLGISFGFSTSNSIFGDVFYLKDKSSFHFGYSSEINNATGKEVSEQKSNYGRTTNGRGNYFSSFDFGYGYNIYSNIRMNVEISFASRKYYTNYIDGRFTGGGYHMITEEKYELGIGGFVGYNINNFDLFIGYNSVRKVGLGLRYIFKMGY
;
A
#
# COMPACT_ATOMS: atom_id res chain seq x y z
N MET A 1 -6.25 -35.89 2.17
CA MET A 1 -4.84 -35.56 1.87
C MET A 1 -4.59 -34.11 2.26
N GLN A 2 -3.95 -33.87 3.41
CA GLN A 2 -3.68 -32.54 3.94
C GLN A 2 -2.22 -32.20 3.64
N LYS A 3 -1.97 -31.26 2.72
CA LYS A 3 -0.62 -30.78 2.41
C LYS A 3 -0.25 -29.74 3.46
N ILE A 4 0.47 -30.16 4.49
CA ILE A 4 1.16 -29.26 5.43
C ILE A 4 2.40 -28.73 4.70
N ILE A 5 2.38 -27.47 4.31
CA ILE A 5 3.56 -26.77 3.80
C ILE A 5 4.31 -26.25 5.03
N VAL A 6 5.39 -26.95 5.40
CA VAL A 6 6.32 -26.53 6.46
C VAL A 6 7.24 -25.46 5.87
N PHE A 7 7.07 -24.22 6.28
CA PHE A 7 7.99 -23.13 5.98
C PHE A 7 9.20 -23.25 6.92
N LEU A 8 10.29 -23.86 6.42
CA LEU A 8 11.56 -23.98 7.14
C LEU A 8 12.31 -22.65 7.03
N PHE A 9 12.29 -21.85 8.09
CA PHE A 9 13.27 -20.78 8.31
C PHE A 9 14.61 -21.42 8.65
N LEU A 10 15.49 -21.56 7.65
CA LEU A 10 16.90 -21.90 7.87
C LEU A 10 17.60 -20.66 8.44
N SER A 11 17.63 -20.59 9.76
CA SER A 11 18.37 -19.61 10.54
C SER A 11 19.86 -20.00 10.63
N THR A 12 20.65 -19.63 9.62
CA THR A 12 22.11 -19.61 9.75
C THR A 12 22.67 -18.46 8.93
N TYR A 13 22.87 -17.32 9.57
CA TYR A 13 24.02 -16.41 9.43
C TYR A 13 23.74 -15.16 10.28
N CYS A 14 24.48 -15.02 11.39
CA CYS A 14 24.56 -13.80 12.19
C CYS A 14 25.27 -12.73 11.35
N ILE A 15 24.51 -12.07 10.47
CA ILE A 15 24.89 -10.84 9.79
C ILE A 15 24.11 -9.73 10.50
N ALA A 16 24.60 -8.50 10.47
CA ALA A 16 23.95 -7.33 11.06
C ALA A 16 22.59 -7.09 10.38
N GLN A 17 21.55 -7.81 10.82
CA GLN A 17 20.24 -7.77 10.22
C GLN A 17 19.50 -6.58 10.81
N SER A 18 19.27 -5.56 9.98
CA SER A 18 18.41 -4.44 10.36
C SER A 18 17.05 -4.64 9.72
N LEU A 19 15.99 -4.51 10.52
CA LEU A 19 14.62 -4.42 10.04
C LEU A 19 14.23 -2.95 9.97
N GLY A 20 13.17 -2.64 9.24
CA GLY A 20 12.62 -1.31 9.23
C GLY A 20 11.15 -1.29 8.86
N ILE A 21 10.52 -0.16 9.13
CA ILE A 21 9.14 0.14 8.76
C ILE A 21 9.09 1.47 8.02
N SER A 22 8.15 1.61 7.10
CA SER A 22 7.86 2.87 6.41
C SER A 22 6.41 3.27 6.56
N PHE A 23 6.17 4.56 6.46
CA PHE A 23 4.85 5.13 6.26
C PHE A 23 4.93 6.32 5.31
N GLY A 24 3.94 6.47 4.46
CA GLY A 24 3.90 7.53 3.46
C GLY A 24 2.48 7.85 2.97
N PHE A 25 2.41 8.95 2.22
CA PHE A 25 1.20 9.44 1.58
C PHE A 25 1.48 9.75 0.10
N SER A 26 0.47 9.58 -0.76
CA SER A 26 0.59 9.84 -2.19
C SER A 26 -0.47 10.80 -2.74
N THR A 27 -0.17 11.41 -3.89
CA THR A 27 -1.06 12.34 -4.58
C THR A 27 -2.34 11.67 -5.12
N SER A 28 -2.42 10.34 -5.13
CA SER A 28 -3.67 9.62 -5.38
C SER A 28 -4.57 9.52 -4.13
N ASN A 29 -4.31 10.32 -3.10
CA ASN A 29 -4.99 10.26 -1.81
C ASN A 29 -4.87 8.88 -1.12
N SER A 30 -3.70 8.24 -1.25
CA SER A 30 -3.45 6.94 -0.63
C SER A 30 -2.43 7.04 0.49
N ILE A 31 -2.63 6.22 1.52
CA ILE A 31 -1.62 5.93 2.54
C ILE A 31 -0.95 4.62 2.19
N PHE A 32 0.34 4.51 2.51
CA PHE A 32 1.08 3.29 2.29
C PHE A 32 2.15 3.10 3.36
N GLY A 33 2.55 1.86 3.55
CA GLY A 33 3.63 1.50 4.45
C GLY A 33 4.19 0.14 4.09
N ASP A 34 5.46 -0.07 4.43
CA ASP A 34 6.16 -1.32 4.20
C ASP A 34 6.95 -1.76 5.42
N VAL A 35 7.16 -3.06 5.51
CA VAL A 35 8.23 -3.65 6.32
C VAL A 35 9.38 -3.99 5.37
N PHE A 36 10.60 -3.68 5.79
CA PHE A 36 11.77 -3.99 4.99
C PHE A 36 12.89 -4.61 5.81
N TYR A 37 13.67 -5.42 5.12
CA TYR A 37 14.83 -6.11 5.66
C TYR A 37 16.06 -5.59 4.93
N LEU A 38 17.06 -5.10 5.68
CA LEU A 38 18.33 -4.64 5.14
C LEU A 38 19.41 -5.71 5.31
N LYS A 39 20.17 -5.92 4.23
CA LYS A 39 21.39 -6.73 4.22
C LYS A 39 22.47 -5.96 3.48
N ASP A 40 23.50 -5.53 4.20
CA ASP A 40 24.59 -4.70 3.70
C ASP A 40 24.06 -3.39 3.06
N LYS A 41 24.22 -3.25 1.73
CA LYS A 41 23.70 -2.13 0.95
C LYS A 41 22.32 -2.40 0.35
N SER A 42 21.82 -3.63 0.42
CA SER A 42 20.56 -4.04 -0.21
C SER A 42 19.42 -4.08 0.79
N SER A 43 18.18 -3.95 0.30
CA SER A 43 16.98 -4.15 1.09
C SER A 43 15.86 -4.79 0.29
N PHE A 44 15.05 -5.62 0.95
CA PHE A 44 13.83 -6.19 0.40
C PHE A 44 12.64 -5.64 1.18
N HIS A 45 11.56 -5.30 0.48
CA HIS A 45 10.43 -4.55 1.04
C HIS A 45 9.14 -5.30 0.72
N PHE A 46 8.26 -5.40 1.70
CA PHE A 46 6.90 -5.86 1.53
C PHE A 46 5.94 -4.83 2.11
N GLY A 47 5.09 -4.28 1.26
CA GLY A 47 4.23 -3.16 1.59
C GLY A 47 2.76 -3.37 1.28
N TYR A 48 1.97 -2.47 1.85
CA TYR A 48 0.55 -2.36 1.58
C TYR A 48 0.19 -0.89 1.39
N SER A 49 -0.74 -0.65 0.47
CA SER A 49 -1.28 0.68 0.21
C SER A 49 -2.80 0.65 0.11
N SER A 50 -3.43 1.74 0.53
CA SER A 50 -4.88 1.92 0.45
C SER A 50 -5.23 3.37 0.12
N GLU A 51 -6.04 3.56 -0.93
CA GLU A 51 -6.63 4.84 -1.25
C GLU A 51 -7.76 5.17 -0.26
N ILE A 52 -7.70 6.38 0.30
CA ILE A 52 -8.77 6.90 1.15
C ILE A 52 -9.95 7.24 0.23
N ASN A 53 -10.97 6.37 0.26
CA ASN A 53 -12.12 6.49 -0.63
C ASN A 53 -13.09 7.61 -0.20
N ASN A 54 -13.79 8.16 -1.19
CA ASN A 54 -14.87 9.14 -0.99
C ASN A 54 -16.26 8.49 -1.12
N ALA A 55 -16.36 7.18 -0.91
CA ALA A 55 -17.62 6.46 -1.04
C ALA A 55 -18.55 6.84 0.12
N THR A 56 -19.83 7.05 -0.16
CA THR A 56 -20.80 7.48 0.84
C THR A 56 -21.42 6.28 1.55
N GLY A 57 -21.51 6.34 2.88
CA GLY A 57 -22.19 5.36 3.71
C GLY A 57 -21.63 3.94 3.57
N LYS A 58 -22.49 2.94 3.80
CA LYS A 58 -22.11 1.52 3.80
C LYS A 58 -22.04 0.95 2.38
N GLU A 59 -21.09 0.04 2.15
CA GLU A 59 -21.09 -0.81 0.95
C GLU A 59 -22.29 -1.78 0.98
N VAL A 60 -23.03 -1.85 -0.12
CA VAL A 60 -24.17 -2.74 -0.32
C VAL A 60 -23.92 -3.61 -1.54
N SER A 61 -24.03 -4.93 -1.38
CA SER A 61 -23.85 -5.89 -2.47
C SER A 61 -25.05 -5.95 -3.42
N GLU A 62 -26.27 -5.75 -2.90
CA GLU A 62 -27.51 -5.82 -3.67
C GLU A 62 -28.48 -4.70 -3.28
N GLN A 63 -28.98 -3.97 -4.29
CA GLN A 63 -29.98 -2.92 -4.10
C GLN A 63 -31.36 -3.55 -3.88
N LYS A 64 -31.85 -3.52 -2.63
CA LYS A 64 -33.19 -4.01 -2.31
C LYS A 64 -34.28 -3.15 -2.94
N SER A 65 -35.48 -3.70 -3.11
CA SER A 65 -36.63 -3.00 -3.69
C SER A 65 -37.00 -1.73 -2.93
N ASN A 66 -36.80 -1.72 -1.61
CA ASN A 66 -37.08 -0.56 -0.77
C ASN A 66 -35.94 0.48 -0.78
N TYR A 67 -34.79 0.25 -1.43
CA TYR A 67 -33.62 1.16 -1.46
C TYR A 67 -33.79 2.35 -2.39
N GLY A 68 -33.25 3.50 -1.98
CA GLY A 68 -33.16 4.69 -2.81
C GLY A 68 -32.34 4.41 -4.07
N ARG A 69 -32.83 4.87 -5.22
CA ARG A 69 -32.21 4.58 -6.54
C ARG A 69 -31.58 5.80 -7.20
N THR A 70 -31.74 6.97 -6.60
CA THR A 70 -31.14 8.22 -7.07
C THR A 70 -29.64 8.17 -6.87
N THR A 71 -28.86 8.32 -7.95
CA THR A 71 -27.40 8.29 -7.88
C THR A 71 -26.84 9.63 -7.39
N ASN A 72 -25.74 9.59 -6.62
CA ASN A 72 -25.01 10.74 -6.11
C ASN A 72 -23.52 10.66 -6.48
N GLY A 73 -23.26 10.46 -7.76
CA GLY A 73 -21.90 10.36 -8.30
C GLY A 73 -21.32 8.94 -8.31
N ARG A 74 -20.13 8.86 -8.87
CA ARG A 74 -19.35 7.64 -9.06
C ARG A 74 -17.90 7.91 -8.71
N GLY A 75 -17.17 6.87 -8.35
CA GLY A 75 -15.75 6.97 -8.07
C GLY A 75 -15.06 5.63 -8.15
N ASN A 76 -13.81 5.61 -7.75
CA ASN A 76 -13.06 4.39 -7.53
C ASN A 76 -12.11 4.57 -6.35
N TYR A 77 -11.57 3.46 -5.86
CA TYR A 77 -10.47 3.42 -4.91
C TYR A 77 -9.68 2.14 -5.15
N PHE A 78 -8.43 2.11 -4.71
CA PHE A 78 -7.61 0.90 -4.79
C PHE A 78 -7.03 0.48 -3.44
N SER A 79 -6.65 -0.79 -3.39
CA SER A 79 -5.69 -1.32 -2.42
C SER A 79 -4.62 -2.11 -3.16
N SER A 80 -3.38 -2.11 -2.68
CA SER A 80 -2.29 -2.83 -3.32
C SER A 80 -1.36 -3.50 -2.32
N PHE A 81 -0.77 -4.62 -2.76
CA PHE A 81 0.41 -5.21 -2.15
C PHE A 81 1.64 -4.88 -2.98
N ASP A 82 2.73 -4.57 -2.28
CA ASP A 82 3.94 -4.00 -2.87
C ASP A 82 5.15 -4.87 -2.55
N PHE A 83 5.95 -5.16 -3.57
CA PHE A 83 7.21 -5.88 -3.44
C PHE A 83 8.33 -5.01 -3.97
N GLY A 84 9.27 -4.67 -3.11
CA GLY A 84 10.35 -3.75 -3.43
C GLY A 84 11.73 -4.36 -3.28
N TYR A 85 12.68 -3.81 -4.03
CA TYR A 85 14.11 -3.99 -3.83
C TYR A 85 14.78 -2.62 -3.76
N GLY A 86 15.64 -2.43 -2.76
CA GLY A 86 16.36 -1.19 -2.54
C GLY A 86 17.86 -1.37 -2.46
N TYR A 87 18.60 -0.35 -2.85
CA TYR A 87 20.06 -0.32 -2.83
C TYR A 87 20.58 1.05 -2.36
N ASN A 88 21.51 1.05 -1.40
CA ASN A 88 22.23 2.22 -0.94
C ASN A 88 23.37 2.53 -1.93
N ILE A 89 23.15 3.49 -2.84
CA ILE A 89 24.16 3.94 -3.81
C ILE A 89 25.31 4.63 -3.07
N TYR A 90 24.95 5.52 -2.16
CA TYR A 90 25.86 6.24 -1.28
C TYR A 90 25.49 5.95 0.17
N SER A 91 26.35 6.33 1.13
CA SER A 91 26.07 6.13 2.55
C SER A 91 24.72 6.70 2.99
N ASN A 92 24.30 7.80 2.35
CA ASN A 92 23.10 8.54 2.71
C ASN A 92 22.00 8.46 1.65
N ILE A 93 22.24 7.87 0.46
CA ILE A 93 21.26 7.85 -0.63
C ILE A 93 20.86 6.41 -0.94
N ARG A 94 19.55 6.15 -0.85
CA ARG A 94 18.95 4.86 -1.20
C ARG A 94 18.04 5.02 -2.42
N MET A 95 18.16 4.11 -3.37
CA MET A 95 17.14 3.93 -4.42
C MET A 95 16.35 2.67 -4.15
N ASN A 96 15.06 2.70 -4.43
CA ASN A 96 14.17 1.56 -4.34
C ASN A 96 13.39 1.46 -5.64
N VAL A 97 13.19 0.25 -6.12
CA VAL A 97 12.26 -0.09 -7.19
C VAL A 97 11.23 -1.03 -6.62
N GLU A 98 10.00 -0.97 -7.14
CA GLU A 98 8.91 -1.79 -6.65
C GLU A 98 7.97 -2.22 -7.77
N ILE A 99 7.29 -3.34 -7.52
CA ILE A 99 6.17 -3.84 -8.29
C ILE A 99 4.96 -3.91 -7.36
N SER A 100 3.81 -3.49 -7.86
CA SER A 100 2.56 -3.46 -7.11
C SER A 100 1.52 -4.36 -7.76
N PHE A 101 0.76 -5.09 -6.95
CA PHE A 101 -0.45 -5.78 -7.37
C PHE A 101 -1.63 -5.08 -6.72
N ALA A 102 -2.44 -4.39 -7.53
CA ALA A 102 -3.54 -3.57 -7.05
C ALA A 102 -4.91 -4.17 -7.43
N SER A 103 -5.88 -4.10 -6.52
CA SER A 103 -7.30 -4.22 -6.83
C SER A 103 -7.92 -2.82 -6.80
N ARG A 104 -8.53 -2.42 -7.92
CA ARG A 104 -9.28 -1.17 -8.08
C ARG A 104 -10.76 -1.49 -8.14
N LYS A 105 -11.53 -0.88 -7.23
CA LYS A 105 -12.98 -1.01 -7.15
C LYS A 105 -13.64 0.28 -7.64
N TYR A 106 -14.55 0.15 -8.58
CA TYR A 106 -15.39 1.23 -9.07
C TYR A 106 -16.73 1.16 -8.35
N TYR A 107 -17.24 2.31 -7.90
CA TYR A 107 -18.48 2.37 -7.14
C TYR A 107 -19.43 3.46 -7.66
N THR A 108 -20.71 3.27 -7.36
CA THR A 108 -21.76 4.28 -7.52
C THR A 108 -22.38 4.58 -6.17
N ASN A 109 -22.48 5.85 -5.81
CA ASN A 109 -23.17 6.31 -4.61
C ASN A 109 -24.67 6.47 -4.91
N TYR A 110 -25.52 6.15 -3.94
CA TYR A 110 -26.98 6.30 -3.99
C TYR A 110 -27.46 7.08 -2.78
N ILE A 111 -28.44 7.97 -2.98
CA ILE A 111 -29.07 8.75 -1.93
C ILE A 111 -30.14 7.91 -1.24
N ASP A 112 -30.03 7.76 0.07
CA ASP A 112 -31.00 7.04 0.89
C ASP A 112 -30.85 7.44 2.36
N GLY A 113 -31.84 8.19 2.87
CA GLY A 113 -31.82 8.73 4.24
C GLY A 113 -31.88 7.68 5.35
N ARG A 114 -32.07 6.40 5.03
CA ARG A 114 -32.03 5.32 6.04
C ARG A 114 -30.62 4.83 6.34
N PHE A 115 -29.65 5.17 5.49
CA PHE A 115 -28.25 4.85 5.71
C PHE A 115 -27.53 6.02 6.38
N THR A 116 -26.64 5.69 7.31
CA THR A 116 -25.74 6.66 7.94
C THR A 116 -24.89 7.36 6.88
N GLY A 117 -24.85 8.69 6.89
CA GLY A 117 -24.17 9.48 5.86
C GLY A 117 -25.05 9.87 4.67
N GLY A 118 -26.37 9.62 4.73
CA GLY A 118 -27.33 10.09 3.72
C GLY A 118 -27.41 9.23 2.45
N GLY A 119 -26.78 8.07 2.45
CA GLY A 119 -26.74 7.18 1.30
C GLY A 119 -25.92 5.91 1.52
N TYR A 120 -25.78 5.13 0.46
CA TYR A 120 -24.96 3.93 0.41
C TYR A 120 -24.22 3.87 -0.93
N HIS A 121 -23.27 2.96 -1.07
CA HIS A 121 -22.58 2.75 -2.34
C HIS A 121 -22.57 1.28 -2.73
N MET A 122 -22.48 1.03 -4.03
CA MET A 122 -22.36 -0.31 -4.59
C MET A 122 -21.14 -0.39 -5.49
N ILE A 123 -20.40 -1.50 -5.37
CA ILE A 123 -19.31 -1.81 -6.28
C ILE A 123 -19.90 -2.26 -7.61
N THR A 124 -19.59 -1.52 -8.67
CA THR A 124 -20.08 -1.80 -10.02
C THR A 124 -19.09 -2.61 -10.84
N GLU A 125 -17.80 -2.49 -10.53
CA GLU A 125 -16.73 -3.18 -11.25
C GLU A 125 -15.50 -3.32 -10.34
N GLU A 126 -14.75 -4.41 -10.49
CA GLU A 126 -13.45 -4.61 -9.85
C GLU A 126 -12.42 -4.99 -10.93
N LYS A 127 -11.25 -4.33 -10.91
CA LYS A 127 -10.14 -4.57 -11.84
C LYS A 127 -8.87 -4.84 -11.06
N TYR A 128 -8.06 -5.75 -11.59
CA TYR A 128 -6.72 -5.99 -11.10
C TYR A 128 -5.71 -5.27 -12.00
N GLU A 129 -4.78 -4.55 -11.39
CA GLU A 129 -3.80 -3.71 -12.07
C GLU A 129 -2.40 -4.05 -11.55
N LEU A 130 -1.42 -4.07 -12.46
CA LEU A 130 0.00 -4.15 -12.10
C LEU A 130 0.60 -2.75 -12.09
N GLY A 131 1.37 -2.48 -11.04
CA GLY A 131 2.10 -1.24 -10.87
C GLY A 131 3.61 -1.45 -10.90
N ILE A 132 4.32 -0.40 -11.32
CA ILE A 132 5.77 -0.30 -11.16
C ILE A 132 6.10 1.08 -10.60
N GLY A 133 7.13 1.15 -9.77
CA GLY A 133 7.52 2.39 -9.13
C GLY A 133 8.98 2.44 -8.73
N GLY A 134 9.40 3.63 -8.33
CA GLY A 134 10.72 3.87 -7.77
C GLY A 134 10.75 5.05 -6.81
N PHE A 135 11.58 4.94 -5.78
CA PHE A 135 11.75 5.94 -4.73
C PHE A 135 13.23 6.22 -4.47
N VAL A 136 13.54 7.49 -4.24
CA VAL A 136 14.83 7.95 -3.75
C VAL A 136 14.66 8.39 -2.30
N GLY A 137 15.53 7.90 -1.44
CA GLY A 137 15.55 8.17 0.00
C GLY A 137 16.86 8.79 0.46
N TYR A 138 16.77 9.70 1.41
CA TYR A 138 17.90 10.28 2.13
C TYR A 138 17.96 9.78 3.57
N ASN A 139 19.00 9.02 3.90
CA ASN A 139 19.21 8.39 5.20
C ASN A 139 19.88 9.37 6.16
N ILE A 140 19.24 9.62 7.30
CA ILE A 140 19.73 10.41 8.42
C ILE A 140 19.66 9.51 9.66
N ASN A 141 20.80 8.99 10.09
CA ASN A 141 20.91 8.04 11.22
C ASN A 141 20.07 6.77 11.01
N ASN A 142 18.92 6.69 11.70
CA ASN A 142 17.98 5.57 11.64
C ASN A 142 16.71 5.94 10.86
N PHE A 143 16.66 7.13 10.29
CA PHE A 143 15.53 7.62 9.52
C PHE A 143 15.89 7.71 8.04
N ASP A 144 14.93 7.51 7.15
CA ASP A 144 15.07 7.72 5.71
C ASP A 144 13.86 8.49 5.20
N LEU A 145 14.08 9.72 4.74
CA LEU A 145 13.05 10.53 4.09
C LEU A 145 13.06 10.21 2.60
N PHE A 146 11.93 9.78 2.05
CA PHE A 146 11.88 9.34 0.66
C PHE A 146 10.77 10.01 -0.14
N ILE A 147 11.02 10.13 -1.44
CA ILE A 147 10.08 10.61 -2.45
C ILE A 147 10.21 9.75 -3.71
N GLY A 148 9.11 9.57 -4.43
CA GLY A 148 9.13 8.78 -5.64
C GLY A 148 7.80 8.72 -6.36
N TYR A 149 7.70 7.80 -7.30
CA TYR A 149 6.54 7.63 -8.15
C TYR A 149 6.23 6.14 -8.31
N ASN A 150 4.95 5.80 -8.21
CA ASN A 150 4.39 4.50 -8.56
C ASN A 150 3.23 4.68 -9.54
N SER A 151 3.09 3.82 -10.55
CA SER A 151 2.05 3.99 -11.57
C SER A 151 0.61 3.90 -11.03
N VAL A 152 0.39 3.19 -9.92
CA VAL A 152 -0.89 3.08 -9.21
C VAL A 152 -1.08 4.27 -8.26
N ARG A 153 -0.14 4.48 -7.33
CA ARG A 153 -0.24 5.51 -6.26
C ARG A 153 0.11 6.94 -6.69
N LYS A 154 0.70 7.11 -7.86
CA LYS A 154 1.29 8.38 -8.35
C LYS A 154 2.48 8.82 -7.49
N VAL A 155 2.68 10.12 -7.32
CA VAL A 155 3.81 10.68 -6.56
C VAL A 155 3.58 10.45 -5.07
N GLY A 156 4.57 9.90 -4.38
CA GLY A 156 4.49 9.61 -2.95
C GLY A 156 5.69 10.14 -2.19
N LEU A 157 5.46 10.50 -0.92
CA LEU A 157 6.50 10.89 0.04
C LEU A 157 6.27 10.16 1.36
N GLY A 158 7.34 9.92 2.11
CA GLY A 158 7.23 9.24 3.38
C GLY A 158 8.50 9.22 4.20
N LEU A 159 8.40 8.54 5.34
CA LEU A 159 9.46 8.34 6.30
C LEU A 159 9.65 6.85 6.55
N ARG A 160 10.89 6.39 6.59
CA ARG A 160 11.25 5.07 7.10
C ARG A 160 11.99 5.18 8.41
N TYR A 161 11.80 4.19 9.26
CA TYR A 161 12.60 3.96 10.45
C TYR A 161 13.34 2.62 10.33
N ILE A 162 14.63 2.64 10.63
CA ILE A 162 15.53 1.49 10.56
C ILE A 162 15.90 1.10 11.99
N PHE A 163 15.48 -0.10 12.39
CA PHE A 163 15.90 -0.74 13.62
C PHE A 163 17.33 -1.24 13.45
N LYS A 164 18.31 -0.42 13.83
CA LYS A 164 19.69 -0.87 13.93
C LYS A 164 19.80 -1.80 15.14
N MET A 165 19.92 -3.09 14.90
CA MET A 165 20.33 -4.02 15.94
C MET A 165 21.82 -3.79 16.20
N GLY A 166 22.13 -3.23 17.37
CA GLY A 166 23.50 -3.09 17.83
C GLY A 166 24.13 -4.46 18.05
N TYR A 167 25.42 -4.57 17.76
CA TYR A 167 26.28 -5.57 18.39
C TYR A 167 26.84 -5.00 19.68
#